data_AF-A0A935ICY2-F1
#
_entry.id   AF-A0A935ICY2-F1
#
_cell.length_a   1.000
_cell.length_b   1.000
_cell.length_c   1.000
_cell.angle_alpha   90.00
_cell.angle_beta   90.00
_cell.angle_gamma   90.00
#
_symmetry.space_group_name_H-M   'P 1'
#
loop_
_entity.id
_entity.type
_entity.pdbx_description
1 polymer ?
#
loop_
_entity_poly.entity_id
_entity_poly.type
_entity_poly.pdbx_seq_one_letter_code
_entity_poly.pdbx_strand_id
1 'polypeptide(L)'
;MGVPSDTTYHMISSDEGRFVINPAYETKHAFRTGSIRNSSFTKPYMHNGVFNTMDEVIEFYNAGGGNGKGLIIENQTLSSDSLKLTVLEKKQLITFIQSLDEMVPNQFPPMNLPKSKNKLLNNRKIGGEY
;
A
#
# COMPACT_ATOMS: atom_id res chain seq x y z
N MET A 1 -9.90 -5.79 -6.49
CA MET A 1 -9.54 -4.35 -6.47
C MET A 1 -8.72 -3.94 -7.68
N GLY A 2 -7.87 -4.83 -8.22
CA GLY A 2 -7.12 -4.63 -9.47
C GLY A 2 -6.43 -3.26 -9.53
N VAL A 3 -5.25 -3.18 -8.91
CA VAL A 3 -4.41 -1.99 -8.98
C VAL A 3 -3.73 -1.96 -10.36
N PRO A 4 -3.60 -0.78 -11.01
CA PRO A 4 -2.90 -0.70 -12.28
C PRO A 4 -1.42 -1.08 -12.14
N SER A 5 -0.80 -1.46 -13.26
CA SER A 5 0.66 -1.66 -13.35
C SER A 5 1.45 -0.36 -13.24
N ASP A 6 0.82 0.77 -13.57
CA ASP A 6 1.42 2.10 -13.64
C ASP A 6 0.38 3.19 -13.37
N THR A 7 0.81 4.45 -13.32
CA THR A 7 -0.07 5.60 -13.07
C THR A 7 -0.88 6.04 -14.30
N THR A 8 -0.69 5.39 -15.45
CA THR A 8 -1.39 5.70 -16.71
C THR A 8 -2.65 4.84 -16.91
N TYR A 9 -2.88 3.84 -16.06
CA TYR A 9 -4.08 3.00 -16.05
C TYR A 9 -4.35 2.24 -17.36
N HIS A 10 -3.32 1.95 -18.15
CA HIS A 10 -3.49 1.17 -19.38
C HIS A 10 -3.62 -0.33 -19.12
N MET A 11 -2.98 -0.83 -18.07
CA MET A 11 -2.97 -2.25 -17.74
C MET A 11 -3.15 -2.49 -16.24
N ILE A 12 -3.76 -3.62 -15.91
CA ILE A 12 -3.81 -4.14 -14.55
C ILE A 12 -2.45 -4.80 -14.20
N SER A 13 -2.07 -4.75 -12.92
CA SER A 13 -0.95 -5.54 -12.39
C SER A 13 -1.07 -7.01 -12.78
N SER A 14 0.04 -7.64 -13.19
CA SER A 14 0.09 -9.08 -13.51
C SER A 14 0.03 -9.98 -12.28
N ASP A 15 0.13 -9.42 -11.06
CA ASP A 15 -0.01 -10.17 -9.82
C ASP A 15 -1.47 -10.64 -9.62
N GLU A 16 -1.68 -11.95 -9.64
CA GLU A 16 -2.98 -12.58 -9.45
C GLU A 16 -3.42 -12.61 -7.97
N GLY A 17 -2.57 -12.20 -7.03
CA GLY A 17 -2.87 -12.06 -5.63
C GLY A 17 -3.26 -13.38 -4.97
N ARG A 18 -4.36 -13.38 -4.21
CA ARG A 18 -4.83 -14.56 -3.44
C ARG A 18 -5.11 -15.80 -4.30
N PHE A 19 -5.36 -15.62 -5.60
CA PHE A 19 -5.63 -16.73 -6.52
C PHE A 19 -4.51 -17.77 -6.59
N VAL A 20 -3.25 -17.33 -6.47
CA VAL A 20 -2.07 -18.23 -6.46
C VAL A 20 -2.15 -19.25 -5.31
N ILE A 21 -2.80 -18.87 -4.19
CA ILE A 21 -2.96 -19.71 -3.01
C ILE A 21 -4.32 -20.44 -2.99
N ASN A 22 -5.37 -19.79 -3.48
CA ASN A 22 -6.72 -20.35 -3.54
C ASN A 22 -7.32 -20.08 -4.93
N PRO A 23 -7.26 -21.02 -5.89
CA PRO A 23 -7.59 -20.78 -7.29
C PRO A 23 -9.10 -20.77 -7.54
N ALA A 24 -9.80 -19.80 -6.96
CA ALA A 24 -11.21 -19.51 -7.17
C ALA A 24 -11.36 -18.17 -7.88
N TYR A 25 -12.27 -18.08 -8.85
CA TYR A 25 -12.45 -16.89 -9.70
C TYR A 25 -12.58 -15.58 -8.89
N GLU A 26 -13.30 -15.63 -7.77
CA GLU A 26 -13.55 -14.51 -6.87
C GLU A 26 -12.29 -13.98 -6.17
N THR A 27 -11.19 -14.75 -6.18
CA THR A 27 -9.94 -14.38 -5.51
C THR A 27 -8.86 -13.84 -6.44
N LYS A 28 -9.11 -13.83 -7.75
CA LYS A 28 -8.19 -13.26 -8.75
C LYS A 28 -7.96 -11.77 -8.48
N HIS A 29 -6.71 -11.31 -8.42
CA HIS A 29 -6.37 -9.92 -8.08
C HIS A 29 -6.98 -9.42 -6.74
N ALA A 30 -7.32 -10.35 -5.84
CA ALA A 30 -7.73 -10.03 -4.49
C ALA A 30 -6.52 -9.96 -3.58
N PHE A 31 -6.45 -8.88 -2.79
CA PHE A 31 -5.38 -8.63 -1.84
C PHE A 31 -5.97 -8.39 -0.46
N ARG A 32 -5.18 -8.65 0.58
CA ARG A 32 -5.55 -8.31 1.95
C ARG A 32 -5.73 -6.79 2.06
N THR A 33 -6.82 -6.34 2.69
CA THR A 33 -6.99 -4.94 3.07
C THR A 33 -5.92 -4.55 4.08
N GLY A 34 -5.07 -3.58 3.71
CA GLY A 34 -4.03 -3.05 4.59
C GLY A 34 -4.59 -2.16 5.70
N SER A 35 -3.82 -1.98 6.77
CA SER A 35 -4.09 -0.95 7.78
C SER A 35 -3.72 0.43 7.24
N ILE A 36 -4.42 1.47 7.72
CA ILE A 36 -4.10 2.88 7.44
C ILE A 36 -3.35 3.58 8.58
N ARG A 37 -3.13 2.89 9.71
CA ARG A 37 -2.26 3.40 10.80
C ARG A 37 -0.83 3.57 10.29
N ASN A 38 -0.17 4.65 10.70
CA ASN A 38 1.21 4.98 10.29
C ASN A 38 1.40 5.14 8.77
N SER A 39 0.32 5.28 7.99
CA SER A 39 0.42 5.22 6.53
C SER A 39 1.23 6.38 5.94
N SER A 40 1.33 7.52 6.61
CA SER A 40 2.17 8.65 6.19
C SER A 40 3.66 8.29 6.09
N PHE A 41 4.10 7.23 6.77
CA PHE A 41 5.50 6.78 6.81
C PHE A 41 5.78 5.56 5.92
N THR A 42 4.80 5.05 5.19
CA THR A 42 4.88 3.74 4.51
C THR A 42 4.78 3.81 2.99
N LYS A 43 4.96 5.01 2.42
CA LYS A 43 5.05 5.15 0.95
C LYS A 43 6.22 4.31 0.39
N PRO A 44 6.11 3.78 -0.84
CA PRO A 44 4.97 3.90 -1.74
C PRO A 44 3.77 3.01 -1.36
N TYR A 45 2.59 3.33 -1.88
CA TYR A 45 1.30 2.72 -1.51
C TYR A 45 0.84 1.65 -2.50
N MET A 46 -0.14 0.84 -2.06
CA MET A 46 -0.66 -0.36 -2.71
C MET A 46 0.33 -1.55 -2.67
N HIS A 47 -0.13 -2.74 -3.06
CA HIS A 47 0.69 -3.95 -3.00
C HIS A 47 1.91 -3.92 -3.92
N ASN A 48 1.83 -3.14 -5.01
CA ASN A 48 2.89 -3.00 -6.01
C ASN A 48 3.63 -1.64 -5.92
N GLY A 49 3.31 -0.79 -4.95
CA GLY A 49 3.97 0.51 -4.79
C GLY A 49 3.70 1.52 -5.90
N VAL A 50 2.61 1.38 -6.67
CA VAL A 50 2.36 2.23 -7.86
C VAL A 50 2.13 3.71 -7.52
N PHE A 51 1.64 4.01 -6.31
CA PHE A 51 1.34 5.38 -5.89
C PHE A 51 2.38 5.88 -4.88
N ASN A 52 2.91 7.08 -5.11
CA ASN A 52 3.92 7.69 -4.25
C ASN A 52 3.29 8.59 -3.17
N THR A 53 2.03 8.99 -3.35
CA THR A 53 1.32 9.92 -2.48
C THR A 53 -0.05 9.40 -2.06
N MET A 54 -0.53 9.85 -0.90
CA MET A 54 -1.88 9.51 -0.43
C MET A 54 -2.95 10.18 -1.30
N ASP A 55 -2.67 11.34 -1.90
CA ASP A 55 -3.55 11.98 -2.87
C ASP A 55 -3.83 11.08 -4.07
N GLU A 56 -2.82 10.43 -4.66
CA GLU A 56 -3.01 9.49 -5.77
C GLU A 56 -3.90 8.30 -5.37
N VAL A 57 -3.72 7.79 -4.14
CA VAL A 57 -4.56 6.72 -3.59
C VAL A 57 -6.02 7.19 -3.50
N ILE A 58 -6.26 8.37 -2.95
CA ILE A 58 -7.61 8.93 -2.80
C ILE A 58 -8.23 9.21 -4.17
N GLU A 59 -7.48 9.74 -5.13
CA GLU A 59 -7.97 9.96 -6.50
C GLU A 59 -8.33 8.66 -7.21
N PHE A 60 -7.58 7.59 -6.97
CA PHE A 60 -7.91 6.26 -7.49
C PHE A 60 -9.27 5.79 -7.00
N TYR A 61 -9.53 5.87 -5.69
CA TYR A 61 -10.82 5.48 -5.11
C TYR A 61 -11.94 6.45 -5.49
N ASN A 62 -11.68 7.76 -5.51
CA ASN A 62 -12.64 8.79 -5.91
C ASN A 62 -13.14 8.60 -7.35
N ALA A 63 -12.32 8.00 -8.22
CA ALA A 63 -12.70 7.67 -9.58
C ALA A 63 -13.51 6.38 -9.70
N GLY A 64 -13.68 5.56 -8.66
CA GLY A 64 -14.34 4.25 -8.73
C GLY A 64 -13.37 3.06 -8.86
N GLY A 65 -12.12 3.24 -8.42
CA GLY A 65 -11.08 2.21 -8.52
C GLY A 65 -10.66 1.95 -9.96
N GLY A 66 -10.20 0.72 -10.24
CA GLY A 66 -9.67 0.40 -11.56
C GLY A 66 -10.73 0.47 -12.66
N ASN A 67 -11.94 -0.07 -12.41
CA ASN A 67 -13.05 0.03 -13.37
C ASN A 67 -13.43 1.48 -13.65
N GLY A 68 -13.46 2.34 -12.62
CA GLY A 68 -13.73 3.76 -12.77
C GLY A 68 -12.63 4.56 -13.49
N LYS A 69 -11.43 3.98 -13.63
CA LYS A 69 -10.32 4.49 -14.46
C LYS A 69 -10.23 3.82 -15.83
N GLY A 70 -11.21 3.00 -16.21
CA GLY A 70 -11.28 2.36 -17.53
C GLY A 70 -10.55 1.01 -17.64
N LEU A 71 -10.04 0.46 -16.54
CA LEU A 71 -9.56 -0.93 -16.52
C LEU A 71 -10.74 -1.89 -16.57
N ILE A 72 -10.53 -3.08 -17.11
CA ILE A 72 -11.53 -4.16 -17.08
C ILE A 72 -11.15 -5.12 -15.97
N ILE A 73 -11.88 -5.06 -14.85
CA ILE A 73 -11.66 -5.90 -13.67
C ILE A 73 -12.97 -6.59 -13.33
N GLU A 74 -13.08 -7.86 -13.75
CA GLU A 74 -14.34 -8.61 -13.69
C GLU A 74 -14.84 -8.86 -12.26
N ASN A 75 -13.93 -8.91 -11.29
CA ASN A 75 -14.25 -9.22 -9.89
C ASN A 75 -13.95 -8.05 -8.92
N GLN A 76 -13.96 -6.81 -9.42
CA GLN A 76 -13.95 -5.64 -8.54
C GLN A 76 -15.29 -5.54 -7.80
N THR A 77 -15.24 -5.44 -6.46
CA THR A 77 -16.43 -5.27 -5.61
C THR A 77 -16.82 -3.81 -5.37
N LEU A 78 -15.88 -2.87 -5.60
CA LEU A 78 -16.12 -1.43 -5.54
C LEU A 78 -16.91 -0.97 -6.77
N SER A 79 -17.91 -0.09 -6.58
CA SER A 79 -18.61 0.56 -7.70
C SER A 79 -17.62 1.33 -8.59
N SER A 80 -17.84 1.29 -9.90
CA SER A 80 -17.09 2.10 -10.87
C SER A 80 -17.48 3.58 -10.86
N ASP A 81 -18.54 3.95 -10.13
CA ASP A 81 -18.99 5.33 -10.05
C ASP A 81 -18.01 6.21 -9.28
N SER A 82 -17.81 7.44 -9.77
CA SER A 82 -17.04 8.42 -9.01
C SER A 82 -17.77 8.82 -7.73
N LEU A 83 -17.03 8.91 -6.63
CA LEU A 83 -17.52 9.40 -5.35
C LEU A 83 -17.77 10.92 -5.35
N LYS A 84 -17.23 11.64 -6.36
CA LYS A 84 -17.33 13.09 -6.52
C LYS A 84 -16.87 13.88 -5.28
N LEU A 85 -15.82 13.38 -4.62
CA LEU A 85 -15.22 14.04 -3.47
C LEU A 85 -14.74 15.43 -3.86
N THR A 86 -15.16 16.42 -3.09
CA THR A 86 -14.67 17.80 -3.19
C THR A 86 -13.20 17.88 -2.78
N VAL A 87 -12.54 18.99 -3.15
CA VAL A 87 -11.16 19.25 -2.71
C VAL A 87 -11.05 19.27 -1.18
N LEU A 88 -12.06 19.79 -0.49
CA LEU A 88 -12.09 19.85 0.97
C LEU A 88 -12.19 18.45 1.59
N GLU A 89 -13.09 17.61 1.09
CA GLU A 89 -13.28 16.25 1.62
C GLU A 89 -12.03 15.39 1.43
N LYS A 90 -11.36 15.49 0.28
CA LYS A 90 -10.08 14.79 0.05
C LYS A 90 -9.02 15.22 1.05
N LYS A 91 -8.88 16.53 1.30
CA LYS A 91 -7.95 17.05 2.31
C LYS A 91 -8.29 16.55 3.71
N GLN A 92 -9.57 16.54 4.07
CA GLN A 92 -10.04 16.04 5.37
C GLN A 92 -9.78 14.54 5.54
N LEU A 93 -9.95 13.74 4.49
CA LEU A 93 -9.58 12.31 4.51
C LEU A 93 -8.09 12.12 4.76
N ILE A 94 -7.23 12.89 4.08
CA ILE A 94 -5.77 12.84 4.32
C ILE A 94 -5.46 13.21 5.77
N THR A 95 -6.05 14.29 6.30
CA THR A 95 -5.86 14.70 7.70
C THR A 95 -6.34 13.64 8.69
N PHE A 96 -7.48 12.99 8.41
CA PHE A 96 -7.96 11.89 9.22
C PHE A 96 -6.97 10.71 9.21
N ILE A 97 -6.47 10.32 8.05
CA ILE A 97 -5.49 9.24 7.93
C ILE A 97 -4.20 9.58 8.69
N GLN A 98 -3.69 10.81 8.57
CA GLN A 98 -2.52 11.31 9.30
C GLN A 98 -2.73 11.31 10.82
N SER A 99 -3.97 11.49 11.29
CA SER A 99 -4.29 11.40 12.72
C SER A 99 -4.11 9.99 13.32
N LEU A 100 -3.94 8.97 12.47
CA LEU A 100 -3.68 7.59 12.86
C LEU A 100 -2.18 7.26 12.91
N ASP A 101 -1.32 8.25 12.72
CA ASP A 101 0.12 8.13 12.86
C ASP A 101 0.49 8.15 14.35
N GLU A 102 1.24 7.13 14.77
CA GLU A 102 1.75 7.00 16.11
C GLU A 102 3.05 7.80 16.26
N MET A 103 3.12 8.62 17.29
CA MET A 103 4.37 9.22 17.74
C MET A 103 5.11 8.22 18.63
N VAL A 104 5.67 7.17 18.03
CA VAL A 104 6.61 6.30 18.74
C VAL A 104 7.93 7.05 18.79
N PRO A 105 8.48 7.37 19.99
CA PRO A 105 9.83 7.92 20.08
C PRO A 105 10.75 6.95 19.37
N ASN A 106 11.47 7.42 18.34
CA ASN A 106 12.41 6.58 17.59
C ASN A 106 13.28 5.80 18.57
N GLN A 107 13.10 4.48 18.60
CA GLN A 107 14.08 3.60 19.21
C GLN A 107 15.26 3.60 18.25
N PHE A 108 16.24 4.45 18.51
CA PHE A 108 17.49 4.43 17.76
C PHE A 108 18.06 3.01 17.83
N PRO A 109 18.53 2.46 16.70
CA PRO A 109 19.20 1.18 16.75
C PRO A 109 20.38 1.28 17.73
N PRO A 110 20.67 0.20 18.49
CA PRO A 110 21.77 0.24 19.45
C PRO A 110 23.08 0.58 18.73
N MET A 111 23.93 1.38 19.35
CA MET A 111 25.22 1.79 18.77
C MET A 111 26.17 0.61 18.53
N ASN A 112 25.96 -0.52 19.21
CA ASN A 112 26.68 -1.77 19.01
C ASN A 112 25.73 -2.97 19.12
N LEU A 113 25.97 -4.02 18.33
CA LEU A 113 25.29 -5.30 18.52
C LEU A 113 25.79 -5.98 19.80
N PRO A 114 24.95 -6.79 20.48
CA PRO A 114 25.40 -7.64 21.58
C PRO A 114 26.57 -8.53 21.17
N LYS A 115 27.60 -8.63 22.01
CA LYS A 115 28.73 -9.52 21.78
C LYS A 115 28.27 -10.97 21.80
N SER A 116 28.66 -11.74 20.78
CA SER A 116 28.43 -13.17 20.68
C SER A 116 29.69 -13.97 21.01
N LYS A 117 29.50 -15.17 21.55
CA LYS A 117 30.55 -16.19 21.67
C LYS A 117 31.08 -16.62 20.30
N ASN A 118 30.23 -16.57 19.27
CA ASN A 118 30.66 -16.74 17.89
C ASN A 118 31.32 -15.45 17.39
N LYS A 119 32.65 -15.47 17.26
CA LYS A 119 33.45 -14.29 16.87
C LYS A 119 33.05 -13.71 15.51
N LEU A 120 32.54 -14.53 14.58
CA LEU A 120 32.09 -14.08 13.26
C LEU A 120 30.90 -13.12 13.35
N LEU A 121 30.05 -13.29 14.38
CA LEU A 121 28.85 -12.47 14.57
C LEU A 121 29.13 -11.08 15.15
N ASN A 122 30.35 -10.82 15.63
CA ASN A 122 30.74 -9.54 16.24
C ASN A 122 31.09 -8.46 15.20
N ASN A 123 31.26 -8.85 13.94
CA ASN A 123 31.62 -7.94 12.84
C ASN A 123 30.40 -7.56 11.97
N ARG A 124 29.19 -7.92 12.39
CA ARG A 124 27.96 -7.62 11.65
C ARG A 124 27.61 -6.14 11.76
N LYS A 125 27.13 -5.55 10.66
CA LYS A 125 26.60 -4.19 10.64
C LYS A 125 25.26 -4.12 11.39
N ILE A 126 25.03 -3.01 12.07
CA ILE A 126 23.77 -2.71 12.74
C ILE A 126 22.73 -2.34 11.68
N GLY A 127 21.51 -2.88 11.81
CA GLY A 127 20.39 -2.54 10.93
C GLY A 127 20.60 -2.95 9.47
N GLY A 128 21.25 -4.10 9.23
CA GLY A 128 21.74 -4.55 7.93
C GLY A 128 20.77 -4.36 6.74
N GLU A 129 21.34 -4.22 5.55
CA GLU A 129 20.61 -4.42 4.30
C GLU A 129 20.30 -5.93 4.17
N TYR A 130 19.02 -6.26 4.08
CA TYR A 130 18.54 -7.62 3.86
C TYR A 130 18.33 -7.86 2.37
#